data_AF-A0Y9C7-F1
#
_entry.id   AF-A0Y9C7-F1
#
_cell.length_a   1.000
_cell.length_b   1.000
_cell.length_c   1.000
_cell.angle_alpha   90.00
_cell.angle_beta   90.00
_cell.angle_gamma   90.00
#
_symmetry.space_group_name_H-M   'P 1'
#
loop_
_entity.id
_entity.type
_entity.pdbx_description
1 polymer ?
#
loop_
_entity_poly.entity_id
_entity_poly.type
_entity_poly.pdbx_seq_one_letter_code
_entity_poly.pdbx_strand_id
1 'polypeptide(L)'
;MNESKINKRFIAGAVCPRCSEMDKLMMYLDAQQQQVRECVRCGYQDVMTDNGPRKIETEEITTRVNQPRVGEPTLAHEDEIQIVSIVDPNPGARRRDH
;
A
#
# COMPACT_ATOMS: atom_id res chain seq x y z
N MET A 1 -34.54 22.86 21.43
CA MET A 1 -34.18 21.76 20.51
C MET A 1 -32.74 21.99 20.08
N ASN A 2 -31.79 21.20 20.57
CA ASN A 2 -30.40 21.35 20.14
C ASN A 2 -30.26 20.67 18.78
N GLU A 3 -30.36 21.49 17.74
CA GLU A 3 -29.99 21.09 16.39
C GLU A 3 -28.46 20.91 16.38
N SER A 4 -28.02 19.66 16.46
CA SER A 4 -26.60 19.29 16.41
C SER A 4 -26.05 19.58 15.02
N LYS A 5 -25.63 20.83 14.79
CA LYS A 5 -25.06 21.29 13.54
C LYS A 5 -23.82 20.45 13.19
N ILE A 6 -23.90 19.72 12.08
CA ILE A 6 -22.78 18.94 11.56
C ILE A 6 -21.69 19.90 11.08
N ASN A 7 -20.55 19.91 11.76
CA ASN A 7 -19.41 20.74 11.39
C ASN A 7 -18.55 20.03 10.34
N LYS A 8 -18.62 20.51 9.09
CA LYS A 8 -17.76 20.03 8.00
C LYS A 8 -16.40 20.72 8.03
N ARG A 9 -15.32 19.94 7.94
CA ARG A 9 -13.91 20.38 7.91
C ARG A 9 -13.30 20.10 6.55
N PHE A 10 -12.50 21.01 6.03
CA PHE A 10 -11.81 20.84 4.74
C PHE A 10 -10.51 20.05 4.89
N ILE A 11 -10.15 19.22 3.89
CA ILE A 11 -8.89 18.45 3.86
C ILE A 11 -7.98 19.00 2.75
N ALA A 12 -6.96 19.76 3.14
CA ALA A 12 -5.97 20.31 2.21
C ALA A 12 -4.99 19.23 1.70
N GLY A 13 -4.65 19.28 0.42
CA GLY A 13 -3.73 18.36 -0.26
C GLY A 13 -4.31 16.98 -0.56
N ALA A 14 -5.57 16.72 -0.22
CA ALA A 14 -6.20 15.43 -0.49
C ALA A 14 -6.79 15.37 -1.90
N VAL A 15 -6.51 14.27 -2.61
CA VAL A 15 -7.06 13.98 -3.94
C VAL A 15 -8.29 13.09 -3.79
N CYS A 16 -9.39 13.47 -4.44
CA CYS A 16 -10.59 12.64 -4.49
C CYS A 16 -10.31 11.34 -5.25
N PRO A 17 -10.58 10.15 -4.68
CA PRO A 17 -10.32 8.87 -5.35
C PRO A 17 -11.28 8.62 -6.53
N ARG A 18 -12.43 9.31 -6.59
CA ARG A 18 -13.44 9.12 -7.63
C ARG A 18 -13.24 10.00 -8.86
N CYS A 19 -12.91 11.28 -8.68
CA CYS A 19 -12.74 12.24 -9.79
C CYS A 19 -11.32 12.78 -9.94
N SER A 20 -10.38 12.33 -9.11
CA SER A 20 -8.96 12.69 -9.16
C SER A 20 -8.66 14.17 -8.96
N GLU A 21 -9.58 14.92 -8.38
CA GLU A 21 -9.37 16.33 -8.08
C GLU A 21 -8.77 16.56 -6.70
N MET A 22 -7.81 17.48 -6.67
CA MET A 22 -7.19 17.96 -5.46
C MET A 22 -8.11 18.95 -4.72
N ASP A 23 -8.06 18.96 -3.39
CA ASP A 23 -8.70 19.99 -2.56
C ASP A 23 -10.21 20.06 -2.73
N LYS A 24 -10.85 18.89 -2.77
CA LYS A 24 -12.32 18.76 -2.88
C LYS A 24 -12.95 17.88 -1.82
N LEU A 25 -12.17 17.33 -0.89
CA LEU A 25 -12.68 16.47 0.18
C LEU A 25 -12.96 17.26 1.46
N MET A 26 -14.12 16.98 2.07
CA MET A 26 -14.60 17.53 3.33
C MET A 26 -14.87 16.38 4.31
N MET A 27 -14.47 16.51 5.56
CA MET A 27 -14.69 15.53 6.61
C MET A 27 -15.72 16.03 7.63
N TYR A 28 -16.62 15.18 8.09
CA TYR A 28 -17.57 15.50 9.15
C TYR A 28 -17.96 14.27 9.97
N LEU A 29 -18.60 14.51 11.11
CA LEU A 29 -19.24 13.46 11.90
C LEU A 29 -20.72 13.40 11.53
N ASP A 30 -21.22 12.22 11.21
CA ASP A 30 -22.63 12.01 10.93
C ASP A 30 -23.46 11.88 12.23
N ALA A 31 -24.76 11.63 12.09
CA ALA A 31 -25.67 11.43 13.23
C ALA A 31 -25.35 10.18 14.08
N GLN A 32 -24.63 9.21 13.51
CA GLN A 32 -24.17 8.00 14.17
C GLN A 32 -22.74 8.15 14.73
N GLN A 33 -22.20 9.38 14.75
CA GLN A 33 -20.82 9.71 15.16
C GLN A 33 -19.74 9.02 14.32
N GLN A 34 -20.06 8.61 13.10
CA GLN A 34 -19.10 8.05 12.16
C GLN A 34 -18.35 9.17 11.42
N GLN A 35 -17.06 8.97 11.21
CA GLN A 35 -16.24 9.90 10.44
C GLN A 35 -16.49 9.71 8.94
N VAL A 36 -17.12 10.67 8.31
CA VAL A 36 -17.45 10.64 6.88
C VAL A 36 -16.59 11.65 6.13
N ARG A 37 -16.05 11.25 4.97
CA ARG A 37 -15.37 12.12 4.01
C ARG A 37 -16.20 12.23 2.74
N GLU A 38 -16.51 13.44 2.31
CA GLU A 38 -17.36 13.76 1.16
C GLU A 38 -16.63 14.65 0.15
N CYS A 39 -16.72 14.34 -1.14
CA CYS A 39 -16.21 15.19 -2.22
C CYS A 39 -17.27 16.18 -2.69
N VAL A 40 -16.96 17.48 -2.67
CA VAL A 40 -17.89 18.54 -3.08
C VAL A 40 -18.11 18.64 -4.59
N ARG A 41 -17.23 18.05 -5.43
CA ARG A 41 -17.38 18.07 -6.90
C ARG A 41 -18.18 16.87 -7.42
N CYS A 42 -17.82 15.66 -7.01
CA CYS A 42 -18.45 14.43 -7.55
C CYS A 42 -19.38 13.70 -6.58
N GLY A 43 -19.54 14.19 -5.35
CA GLY A 43 -20.40 13.57 -4.32
C GLY A 43 -19.89 12.23 -3.82
N TYR A 44 -18.60 11.90 -4.01
CA TYR A 44 -17.99 10.71 -3.40
C TYR A 44 -18.10 10.77 -1.88
N GLN A 45 -18.53 9.68 -1.22
CA GLN A 45 -18.60 9.59 0.24
C GLN A 45 -17.87 8.33 0.71
N ASP A 46 -17.11 8.47 1.79
CA ASP A 46 -16.28 7.40 2.38
C ASP A 46 -16.38 7.46 3.91
N VAL A 47 -16.75 6.33 4.52
CA VAL A 47 -16.88 6.20 5.97
C VAL A 47 -15.58 5.63 6.52
N MET A 48 -14.84 6.45 7.26
CA MET A 48 -13.67 6.00 8.01
C MET A 48 -14.14 5.26 9.27
N THR A 49 -13.99 3.94 9.25
CA THR A 49 -14.04 3.11 10.45
C THR A 49 -12.63 2.91 11.02
N ASP A 50 -12.50 2.68 12.33
CA ASP A 50 -11.22 2.45 13.01
C ASP A 50 -10.40 1.28 12.43
N ASN A 51 -11.05 0.38 11.68
CA ASN A 51 -10.41 -0.72 10.97
C ASN A 51 -9.64 -0.30 9.70
N GLY A 52 -9.51 1.00 9.43
CA GLY A 52 -8.86 1.54 8.23
C GLY A 52 -9.67 1.34 6.95
N PRO A 53 -9.24 1.88 5.80
CA PRO A 53 -9.79 1.46 4.52
C PRO A 53 -9.66 -0.06 4.45
N ARG A 54 -10.76 -0.75 4.12
CA ARG A 54 -10.79 -2.21 3.93
C ARG A 54 -9.55 -2.56 3.12
N LYS A 55 -8.56 -3.20 3.76
CA LYS A 55 -7.34 -3.64 3.08
C LYS A 55 -7.85 -4.41 1.88
N ILE A 56 -7.65 -3.87 0.69
CA ILE A 56 -7.74 -4.64 -0.53
C ILE A 56 -6.66 -5.68 -0.28
N GLU A 57 -7.08 -6.88 0.10
CA GLU A 57 -6.18 -8.02 0.22
C GLU A 57 -5.46 -8.05 -1.12
N THR A 58 -4.18 -7.70 -1.10
CA THR A 58 -3.32 -7.69 -2.28
C THR A 58 -3.04 -9.14 -2.65
N GLU A 59 -4.08 -9.92 -2.92
CA GLU A 59 -3.96 -11.13 -3.69
C GLU A 59 -3.59 -10.65 -5.08
N GLU A 60 -2.33 -10.90 -5.46
CA GLU A 60 -1.83 -10.52 -6.77
C GLU A 60 -2.76 -11.07 -7.85
N ILE A 61 -3.30 -10.18 -8.67
CA ILE A 61 -4.25 -10.55 -9.70
C ILE A 61 -3.52 -11.50 -10.66
N THR A 62 -3.99 -12.74 -10.78
CA THR A 62 -3.37 -13.72 -11.68
C THR A 62 -3.50 -13.24 -13.13
N THR A 63 -2.39 -12.83 -13.74
CA THR A 63 -2.35 -12.43 -15.16
C THR A 63 -1.59 -13.47 -15.98
N ARG A 64 -1.90 -13.58 -17.28
CA ARG A 64 -1.30 -14.56 -18.22
C ARG A 64 0.23 -14.51 -18.29
N VAL A 65 0.85 -13.41 -17.85
CA VAL A 65 2.31 -13.18 -17.86
C VAL A 65 3.02 -13.62 -16.58
N ASN A 66 2.27 -13.89 -15.51
CA ASN A 66 2.81 -14.37 -14.23
C ASN A 66 2.72 -15.90 -14.09
N GLN A 67 2.59 -16.62 -15.21
CA GLN A 67 2.57 -18.09 -15.22
C GLN A 67 3.73 -18.61 -16.07
N PRO A 68 4.59 -19.49 -15.52
CA PRO A 68 5.60 -20.17 -16.32
C PRO A 68 4.90 -21.04 -17.37
N ARG A 69 5.37 -20.96 -18.63
CA ARG A 69 4.86 -21.84 -19.69
C ARG A 69 5.36 -23.25 -19.45
N VAL A 70 4.59 -24.24 -19.89
CA VAL A 70 4.95 -25.66 -19.76
C VAL A 70 6.30 -25.90 -20.47
N GLY A 71 7.35 -26.16 -19.69
CA GLY A 71 8.72 -26.42 -20.17
C GLY A 71 9.70 -25.25 -20.01
N GLU A 72 9.30 -24.14 -19.41
CA GLU A 72 10.16 -22.97 -19.14
C GLU A 72 10.64 -22.97 -17.67
N PRO A 73 11.90 -22.59 -17.38
CA PRO A 73 12.38 -22.49 -16.00
C PRO A 73 11.60 -21.43 -15.20
N THR A 74 11.49 -21.63 -13.88
CA THR A 74 10.87 -20.68 -12.95
C THR A 74 11.53 -19.31 -13.04
N LEU A 75 10.74 -18.25 -12.90
CA LEU A 75 11.23 -16.86 -13.00
C LEU A 75 12.28 -16.60 -11.91
N ALA A 76 13.30 -15.78 -12.23
CA ALA A 76 14.45 -15.51 -11.35
C ALA A 76 14.12 -14.87 -9.98
N HIS A 77 12.86 -14.47 -9.74
CA HIS A 77 12.39 -14.00 -8.43
C HIS A 77 11.87 -15.13 -7.52
N GLU A 78 11.77 -16.35 -8.04
CA GLU A 78 11.30 -17.55 -7.33
C GLU A 78 12.45 -18.42 -6.83
N ASP A 79 13.68 -18.14 -7.28
CA ASP A 79 14.85 -18.88 -6.84
C ASP A 79 15.13 -18.56 -5.36
N GLU A 80 15.18 -19.62 -4.54
CA GLU A 80 15.56 -19.51 -3.13
C GLU A 80 16.94 -18.84 -3.03
N ILE A 81 17.01 -17.75 -2.26
CA ILE A 81 18.22 -16.94 -2.08
C ILE A 81 19.29 -17.80 -1.38
N GLN A 82 20.17 -18.41 -2.16
CA GLN A 82 21.25 -19.22 -1.62
C GLN A 82 22.44 -18.31 -1.29
N ILE A 83 22.70 -18.13 0.01
CA ILE A 83 23.82 -17.32 0.49
C ILE A 83 25.12 -18.07 0.17
N VAL A 84 25.83 -17.64 -0.87
CA VAL A 84 27.12 -18.20 -1.24
C VAL A 84 28.18 -17.70 -0.26
N SER A 85 28.74 -18.60 0.56
CA SER A 85 29.91 -18.28 1.38
C SER A 85 31.15 -18.18 0.49
N ILE A 86 31.69 -16.97 0.36
CA ILE A 86 32.95 -16.72 -0.34
C ILE A 86 34.08 -17.28 0.54
N VAL A 87 34.79 -18.30 0.05
CA VAL A 87 35.94 -18.87 0.75
C VAL A 87 37.11 -17.88 0.67
N ASP A 88 37.60 -17.45 1.84
CA ASP A 88 38.79 -16.62 1.95
C ASP A 88 40.03 -17.35 1.39
N PRO A 89 40.79 -16.75 0.46
CA PRO A 89 41.79 -17.46 -0.33
C PRO A 89 43.12 -17.73 0.40
N ASN A 90 43.20 -17.75 1.75
CA ASN A 90 44.43 -18.21 2.42
C ASN A 90 44.34 -18.52 3.93
N PRO A 91 44.13 -19.79 4.35
CA PRO A 91 44.31 -20.19 5.74
C PRO A 91 45.73 -20.67 6.10
N GLY A 92 46.78 -20.43 5.27
CA GLY A 92 48.04 -21.19 5.44
C GLY A 92 49.38 -20.59 5.02
N ALA A 93 49.50 -19.34 4.57
CA ALA A 93 50.83 -18.81 4.23
C ALA A 93 51.62 -18.39 5.49
N ARG A 94 52.49 -19.29 6.00
CA ARG A 94 53.60 -18.90 6.88
C ARG A 94 54.59 -18.04 6.09
N ARG A 95 54.44 -16.72 6.16
CA ARG A 95 55.51 -15.79 5.78
C ARG A 95 56.65 -16.00 6.78
N ARG A 96 57.79 -16.51 6.30
CA ARG A 96 59.07 -16.45 7.02
C ARG A 96 59.78 -15.21 6.53
N ASP A 97 59.74 -14.17 7.35
CA ASP A 97 60.55 -12.98 7.12
C ASP A 97 62.02 -13.36 7.32
N HIS A 98 62.86 -13.06 6.33
CA HIS A 98 64.31 -13.06 6.43
C HIS A 98 64.80 -11.63 6.33
#